data_AF-A0A931QJI9-F1
#
_entry.id   AF-A0A931QJI9-F1
#
_cell.length_a   1.000
_cell.length_b   1.000
_cell.length_c   1.000
_cell.angle_alpha   90.00
_cell.angle_beta   90.00
_cell.angle_gamma   90.00
#
_symmetry.space_group_name_H-M   'P 1'
#
loop_
_entity.id
_entity.type
_entity.pdbx_description
1 polymer ?
#
loop_
_entity_poly.entity_id
_entity_poly.type
_entity_poly.pdbx_seq_one_letter_code
_entity_poly.pdbx_strand_id
1 'polypeptide(L)'
;MLAPDVAGFRQPTSVGSRTIGRLLAGLILFLLALVPAAFAQEIEYYEYPGIAPGSASVRFAGERPLFYGGLQEAMEVFTKKTGIPASAVAGGCAQGAEYLKTGKANVGGFCCPLKESEKKVWTSILVARDAIPIIVHKSNPIENLTSEQVRSIWTGKIQNWKEVGGRDQPIIVVFRNHCKDREEEFRTMMLAGGGKFTQNLFPAKTVGEEMDRVSRSSASIGSIVGSAIVDMTKVKIIRVDGV
;
A
#
# COMPACT_ATOMS: atom_id res chain seq x y z
N MET A 1 46.22 -54.19 -11.21
CA MET A 1 47.19 -54.67 -12.21
C MET A 1 46.54 -54.52 -13.58
N LEU A 2 47.03 -53.54 -14.35
CA LEU A 2 47.01 -53.38 -15.82
C LEU A 2 45.72 -53.72 -16.62
N ALA A 3 45.22 -52.70 -17.34
CA ALA A 3 44.42 -52.85 -18.56
C ALA A 3 45.26 -53.50 -19.68
N PRO A 4 44.63 -53.92 -20.80
CA PRO A 4 44.66 -53.01 -21.95
C PRO A 4 43.43 -53.02 -22.87
N ASP A 5 43.37 -51.90 -23.63
CA ASP A 5 42.60 -51.59 -24.82
C ASP A 5 42.67 -52.63 -25.94
N VAL A 6 41.59 -52.71 -26.73
CA VAL A 6 41.70 -52.90 -28.19
C VAL A 6 40.67 -52.02 -28.90
N ALA A 7 41.18 -51.10 -29.71
CA ALA A 7 40.43 -50.22 -30.59
C ALA A 7 40.20 -50.87 -31.97
N GLY A 8 39.09 -50.49 -32.61
CA GLY A 8 39.07 -50.23 -34.06
C GLY A 8 38.21 -51.16 -34.93
N PHE A 9 37.08 -50.64 -35.42
CA PHE A 9 36.76 -50.57 -36.86
C PHE A 9 35.56 -49.62 -37.11
N ARG A 10 35.80 -48.49 -37.78
CA ARG A 10 34.83 -47.68 -38.56
C ARG A 10 34.85 -48.22 -40.00
N GLN A 11 33.87 -48.11 -40.91
CA GLN A 11 32.57 -47.46 -41.08
C GLN A 11 31.85 -48.25 -42.22
N PRO A 12 30.55 -48.02 -42.51
CA PRO A 12 30.28 -47.24 -43.72
C PRO A 12 29.18 -46.18 -43.58
N THR A 13 29.29 -45.21 -44.48
CA THR A 13 28.41 -44.12 -44.90
C THR A 13 26.99 -44.64 -45.23
N SER A 14 25.89 -43.86 -45.21
CA SER A 14 25.66 -42.59 -45.90
C SER A 14 24.21 -42.10 -45.62
N VAL A 15 23.96 -40.78 -45.75
CA VAL A 15 22.67 -40.10 -46.10
C VAL A 15 21.48 -40.35 -45.15
N GLY A 16 20.92 -39.40 -44.39
CA GLY A 16 20.50 -38.05 -44.74
C GLY A 16 18.95 -37.94 -44.63
N SER A 17 18.43 -37.33 -43.56
CA SER A 17 17.18 -36.54 -43.55
C SER A 17 16.87 -36.04 -42.13
N ARG A 18 17.11 -34.74 -41.93
CA ARG A 18 16.81 -33.99 -40.71
C ARG A 18 15.41 -33.39 -40.81
N THR A 19 14.34 -34.09 -40.39
CA THR A 19 13.02 -33.43 -40.31
C THR A 19 12.00 -34.08 -39.35
N ILE A 20 12.36 -34.39 -38.10
CA ILE A 20 11.37 -34.86 -37.09
C ILE A 20 11.58 -34.13 -35.75
N GLY A 21 11.67 -32.80 -35.79
CA GLY A 21 11.92 -31.97 -34.60
C GLY A 21 11.18 -30.64 -34.59
N ARG A 22 10.03 -30.53 -35.26
CA ARG A 22 9.28 -29.26 -35.37
C ARG A 22 7.75 -29.35 -35.26
N LEU A 23 7.19 -30.47 -34.80
CA LEU A 23 5.72 -30.62 -34.67
C LEU A 23 5.19 -30.84 -33.24
N LEU A 24 6.06 -30.84 -32.22
CA LEU A 24 5.64 -30.95 -30.80
C LEU A 24 5.80 -29.65 -29.98
N ALA A 25 6.34 -28.58 -30.56
CA ALA A 25 6.42 -27.27 -29.92
C ALA A 25 5.20 -26.36 -30.21
N GLY A 26 4.32 -26.78 -31.12
CA GLY A 26 3.16 -25.97 -31.59
C GLY A 26 1.84 -26.22 -30.85
N LEU A 27 1.74 -27.26 -30.00
CA LEU A 27 0.47 -27.63 -29.35
C LEU A 27 0.40 -27.29 -27.85
N ILE A 28 1.51 -26.85 -27.23
CA ILE A 28 1.54 -26.37 -25.83
C ILE A 28 1.28 -24.85 -25.75
N LEU A 29 1.27 -24.16 -26.90
CA LEU A 29 1.04 -22.71 -26.99
C LEU A 29 -0.42 -22.30 -27.20
N PHE A 30 -1.38 -23.24 -27.18
CA PHE A 30 -2.80 -22.92 -27.43
C PHE A 30 -3.77 -23.30 -26.29
N LEU A 31 -3.25 -23.77 -25.13
CA LEU A 31 -4.06 -24.13 -23.95
C LEU A 31 -3.70 -23.31 -22.69
N LEU A 32 -3.27 -22.06 -22.88
CA LEU A 32 -3.12 -21.06 -21.81
C LEU A 32 -3.99 -19.81 -22.03
N ALA A 33 -4.93 -19.88 -22.97
CA ALA A 33 -5.95 -18.86 -23.18
C ALA A 33 -7.28 -19.37 -22.64
N LEU A 34 -7.48 -19.27 -21.31
CA LEU A 34 -8.79 -19.22 -20.63
C LEU A 34 -8.55 -19.16 -19.10
N VAL A 35 -7.97 -18.07 -18.62
CA VAL A 35 -8.18 -17.62 -17.24
C VAL A 35 -9.12 -16.42 -17.34
N PRO A 36 -10.28 -16.40 -16.65
CA PRO A 36 -11.21 -15.29 -16.75
C PRO A 36 -10.55 -14.00 -16.28
N ALA A 37 -10.64 -12.98 -17.12
CA ALA A 37 -10.23 -11.61 -16.87
C ALA A 37 -11.15 -10.92 -15.84
N ALA A 38 -11.10 -11.37 -14.58
CA ALA A 38 -11.71 -10.69 -13.46
C ALA A 38 -10.71 -10.73 -12.30
N PHE A 39 -10.20 -9.55 -11.90
CA PHE A 39 -9.18 -9.31 -10.87
C PHE A 39 -7.70 -9.24 -11.30
N ALA A 40 -7.41 -8.76 -12.51
CA ALA A 40 -6.17 -8.04 -12.74
C ALA A 40 -6.51 -6.54 -12.85
N GLN A 41 -6.32 -5.76 -11.78
CA GLN A 41 -6.09 -4.33 -11.99
C GLN A 41 -4.81 -4.25 -12.81
N GLU A 42 -4.90 -3.77 -14.06
CA GLU A 42 -3.74 -3.25 -14.77
C GLU A 42 -3.15 -2.13 -13.91
N ILE A 43 -2.08 -2.44 -13.18
CA ILE A 43 -1.19 -1.43 -12.67
C ILE A 43 -0.29 -1.08 -13.86
N GLU A 44 -0.67 -0.05 -14.60
CA GLU A 44 0.18 0.56 -15.61
C GLU A 44 1.43 1.11 -14.90
N TYR A 45 2.55 0.40 -15.04
CA TYR A 45 3.84 0.83 -14.52
C TYR A 45 4.43 1.81 -15.54
N TYR A 46 4.35 3.11 -15.28
CA TYR A 46 5.03 4.11 -16.11
C TYR A 46 6.54 4.01 -15.85
N GLU A 47 7.24 3.22 -16.67
CA GLU A 47 8.69 3.25 -16.72
C GLU A 47 9.16 4.65 -17.12
N TYR A 48 10.18 5.15 -16.44
CA TYR A 48 10.82 6.43 -16.74
C TYR A 48 12.05 6.21 -17.62
N PRO A 49 11.98 6.45 -18.94
CA PRO A 49 13.17 6.46 -19.76
C PRO A 49 13.87 7.80 -19.59
N GLY A 50 15.11 7.76 -19.09
CA GLY A 50 16.13 8.80 -19.28
C GLY A 50 15.79 10.22 -18.81
N ILE A 51 16.04 10.52 -17.52
CA ILE A 51 16.12 11.92 -17.06
C ILE A 51 17.59 12.32 -17.05
N ALA A 52 18.01 13.05 -18.08
CA ALA A 52 19.33 13.68 -18.12
C ALA A 52 19.43 14.75 -17.01
N PRO A 53 20.53 14.83 -16.25
CA PRO A 53 20.78 15.94 -15.34
C PRO A 53 20.86 17.24 -16.15
N GLY A 54 19.95 18.20 -15.89
CA GLY A 54 20.06 19.56 -16.45
C GLY A 54 18.83 20.16 -17.12
N SER A 55 17.75 19.42 -17.35
CA SER A 55 16.45 19.98 -17.74
C SER A 55 15.52 20.10 -16.52
N ALA A 56 14.82 21.23 -16.38
CA ALA A 56 13.82 21.39 -15.33
C ALA A 56 12.77 20.28 -15.47
N SER A 57 12.69 19.39 -14.47
CA SER A 57 11.72 18.29 -14.41
C SER A 57 11.27 18.11 -12.98
N VAL A 58 10.02 17.71 -12.78
CA VAL A 58 9.47 17.34 -11.47
C VAL A 58 9.54 15.83 -11.35
N ARG A 59 10.18 15.32 -10.29
CA ARG A 59 10.27 13.89 -9.98
C ARG A 59 9.74 13.69 -8.57
N PHE A 60 8.53 13.16 -8.46
CA PHE A 60 7.88 12.86 -7.21
C PHE A 60 8.12 11.41 -6.79
N ALA A 61 8.37 11.22 -5.50
CA ALA A 61 8.33 9.92 -4.86
C ALA A 61 7.61 10.00 -3.52
N GLY A 62 6.77 9.03 -3.22
CA GLY A 62 6.10 8.97 -1.93
C GLY A 62 4.59 9.04 -2.05
N GLU A 63 3.97 9.52 -0.97
CA GLU A 63 2.98 8.64 -0.35
C GLU A 63 1.75 8.29 -1.20
N ARG A 64 1.38 7.00 -1.13
CA ARG A 64 0.27 6.41 -1.88
C ARG A 64 -1.05 7.18 -1.80
N PRO A 65 -1.52 7.67 -0.65
CA PRO A 65 -2.76 8.45 -0.56
C PRO A 65 -2.74 9.68 -1.47
N LEU A 66 -1.67 10.48 -1.43
CA LEU A 66 -1.53 11.63 -2.33
C LEU A 66 -1.37 11.19 -3.79
N PHE A 67 -0.57 10.14 -4.05
CA PHE A 67 -0.36 9.61 -5.40
C PHE A 67 -1.68 9.20 -6.07
N TYR A 68 -2.46 8.34 -5.41
CA TYR A 68 -3.74 7.82 -5.91
C TYR A 68 -4.89 8.81 -5.73
N GLY A 69 -4.75 9.82 -4.88
CA GLY A 69 -5.73 10.88 -4.62
C GLY A 69 -5.77 11.98 -5.68
N GLY A 70 -5.10 11.80 -6.82
CA GLY A 70 -5.16 12.72 -7.97
C GLY A 70 -3.85 13.38 -8.33
N LEU A 71 -2.74 13.12 -7.62
CA LEU A 71 -1.44 13.71 -7.97
C LEU A 71 -0.96 13.28 -9.35
N GLN A 72 -1.20 12.04 -9.75
CA GLN A 72 -0.82 11.55 -11.08
C GLN A 72 -1.48 12.37 -12.20
N GLU A 73 -2.80 12.54 -12.12
CA GLU A 73 -3.56 13.36 -13.06
C GLU A 73 -3.10 14.84 -13.02
N ALA A 74 -2.87 15.38 -11.81
CA ALA A 74 -2.38 16.75 -11.65
C ALA A 74 -1.01 16.96 -12.33
N MET A 75 -0.12 15.97 -12.28
CA MET A 75 1.19 16.02 -12.95
C MET A 75 1.07 15.95 -14.46
N GLU A 76 0.17 15.12 -15.00
CA GLU A 76 -0.10 15.08 -16.43
C GLU A 76 -0.63 16.44 -16.94
N VAL A 77 -1.59 17.03 -16.21
CA VAL A 77 -2.11 18.36 -16.53
C VAL A 77 -1.02 19.43 -16.43
N PHE A 78 -0.16 19.36 -15.40
CA PHE A 78 0.97 20.26 -15.23
C PHE A 78 1.94 20.19 -16.41
N THR A 79 2.33 18.98 -16.84
CA THR A 79 3.22 18.80 -17.99
C THR A 79 2.58 19.32 -19.28
N LYS A 80 1.29 19.04 -19.53
CA LYS A 80 0.56 19.56 -20.69
C LYS A 80 0.52 21.10 -20.72
N LYS A 81 0.36 21.75 -19.57
CA LYS A 81 0.25 23.22 -19.48
C LYS A 81 1.58 23.95 -19.54
N THR A 82 2.64 23.35 -19.01
CA THR A 82 3.93 24.03 -18.79
C THR A 82 5.03 23.57 -19.73
N GLY A 83 4.88 22.39 -20.35
CA GLY A 83 5.95 21.70 -21.07
C GLY A 83 7.03 21.11 -20.16
N ILE A 84 6.93 21.25 -18.83
CA ILE A 84 7.89 20.70 -17.87
C ILE A 84 7.55 19.23 -17.62
N PRO A 85 8.48 18.28 -17.87
CA PRO A 85 8.24 16.87 -17.59
C PRO A 85 8.02 16.62 -16.10
N ALA A 86 6.99 15.84 -15.75
CA ALA A 86 6.68 15.46 -14.38
C ALA A 86 6.52 13.94 -14.24
N SER A 87 7.18 13.35 -13.23
CA SER A 87 7.13 11.95 -12.80
C SER A 87 6.51 11.80 -11.44
N ALA A 88 5.85 10.67 -11.22
CA ALA A 88 5.51 10.21 -9.87
C ALA A 88 5.78 8.72 -9.72
N VAL A 89 6.30 8.33 -8.55
CA VAL A 89 6.39 6.94 -8.11
C VAL A 89 5.66 6.80 -6.77
N ALA A 90 4.66 5.92 -6.74
CA ALA A 90 3.88 5.62 -5.56
C ALA A 90 4.73 4.92 -4.50
N GLY A 91 4.67 5.41 -3.26
CA GLY A 91 5.54 4.91 -2.19
C GLY A 91 5.03 5.14 -0.78
N GLY A 92 5.92 5.03 0.19
CA GLY A 92 5.71 5.48 1.56
C GLY A 92 6.68 6.60 1.93
N CYS A 93 6.46 7.26 3.07
CA CYS A 93 7.29 8.36 3.57
C CYS A 93 8.79 7.99 3.68
N ALA A 94 9.12 6.73 3.96
CA ALA A 94 10.52 6.27 4.01
C ALA A 94 11.18 6.29 2.63
N GLN A 95 10.49 5.78 1.61
CA GLN A 95 10.98 5.77 0.23
C GLN A 95 11.06 7.20 -0.33
N GLY A 96 10.07 8.05 -0.05
CA GLY A 96 10.08 9.46 -0.46
C GLY A 96 11.31 10.20 0.09
N ALA A 97 11.60 10.04 1.38
CA ALA A 97 12.82 10.60 1.98
C ALA A 97 14.11 10.04 1.36
N GLU A 98 14.17 8.73 1.11
CA GLU A 98 15.35 8.12 0.49
C GLU A 98 15.61 8.64 -0.93
N TYR A 99 14.55 8.85 -1.70
CA TYR A 99 14.67 9.33 -3.08
C TYR A 99 15.04 10.81 -3.13
N LEU A 100 14.57 11.62 -2.17
CA LEU A 100 15.04 13.00 -2.00
C LEU A 100 16.52 13.04 -1.62
N LYS A 101 16.98 12.19 -0.69
CA LYS A 101 18.40 12.14 -0.27
C LYS A 101 19.34 11.75 -1.40
N THR A 102 18.92 10.78 -2.21
CA THR A 102 19.73 10.22 -3.30
C THR A 102 19.58 10.99 -4.62
N GLY A 103 18.76 12.05 -4.67
CA GLY A 103 18.51 12.85 -5.87
C GLY A 103 17.65 12.16 -6.94
N LYS A 104 17.17 10.94 -6.67
CA LYS A 104 16.24 10.20 -7.55
C LYS A 104 14.92 10.93 -7.71
N ALA A 105 14.46 11.62 -6.66
CA ALA A 105 13.32 12.53 -6.68
C ALA A 105 13.75 13.94 -6.25
N ASN A 106 13.02 14.95 -6.68
CA ASN A 106 13.17 16.33 -6.19
C ASN A 106 11.91 16.84 -5.46
N VAL A 107 10.83 16.06 -5.46
CA VAL A 107 9.65 16.28 -4.63
C VAL A 107 9.34 14.98 -3.87
N GLY A 108 9.09 15.08 -2.57
CA GLY A 108 8.73 13.92 -1.73
C GLY A 108 7.33 14.05 -1.15
N GLY A 109 6.55 12.98 -1.20
CA GLY A 109 5.22 12.91 -0.57
C GLY A 109 5.27 12.28 0.82
N PHE A 110 4.67 12.94 1.81
CA PHE A 110 4.66 12.51 3.20
C PHE A 110 3.28 12.71 3.84
N CYS A 111 2.71 11.68 4.47
CA CYS A 111 1.58 11.82 5.41
C CYS A 111 2.02 12.15 6.85
N CYS A 112 3.31 11.98 7.15
CA CYS A 112 3.86 12.28 8.47
C CYS A 112 4.71 13.55 8.38
N PRO A 113 4.84 14.32 9.48
CA PRO A 113 5.80 15.42 9.54
C PRO A 113 7.23 14.96 9.19
N LEU A 114 8.01 15.88 8.62
CA LEU A 114 9.45 15.68 8.45
C LEU A 114 10.13 15.54 9.81
N LYS A 115 11.16 14.70 9.90
CA LYS A 115 12.01 14.61 11.09
C LYS A 115 12.82 15.90 11.25
N GLU A 116 13.25 16.20 12.47
CA GLU A 116 14.11 17.38 12.72
C GLU A 116 15.39 17.41 11.88
N SER A 117 15.99 16.24 11.59
CA SER A 117 17.14 16.16 10.70
C SER A 117 16.80 16.45 9.23
N GLU A 118 15.58 16.13 8.79
CA GLU A 118 15.10 16.36 7.44
C GLU A 118 14.70 17.83 7.23
N LYS A 119 14.12 18.47 8.24
CA LYS A 119 13.76 19.91 8.22
C LYS A 119 14.97 20.84 8.00
N LYS A 120 16.19 20.39 8.32
CA LYS A 120 17.43 21.13 8.08
C LYS A 120 17.81 21.20 6.60
N VAL A 121 17.25 20.31 5.78
CA VAL A 121 17.61 20.14 4.36
C VAL A 121 16.42 20.41 3.45
N TRP A 122 15.20 20.09 3.90
CA TRP A 122 13.99 20.19 3.11
C TRP A 122 12.93 21.02 3.80
N THR A 123 12.14 21.70 2.98
CA THR A 123 10.90 22.38 3.39
C THR A 123 9.70 21.55 2.95
N SER A 124 8.64 21.53 3.76
CA SER A 124 7.37 20.86 3.44
C SER A 124 6.26 21.88 3.19
N ILE A 125 5.38 21.58 2.22
CA ILE A 125 4.18 22.35 1.92
C ILE A 125 2.97 21.43 2.08
N LEU A 126 1.94 21.89 2.79
CA LEU A 126 0.67 21.17 2.89
C LEU A 126 -0.08 21.30 1.57
N VAL A 127 -0.34 20.17 0.90
CA VAL A 127 -1.01 20.14 -0.42
C VAL A 127 -2.41 19.54 -0.36
N ALA A 128 -2.69 18.69 0.63
CA ALA A 128 -3.98 18.03 0.80
C ALA A 128 -4.21 17.66 2.27
N ARG A 129 -5.46 17.44 2.64
CA ARG A 129 -5.87 16.80 3.90
C ARG A 129 -6.66 15.55 3.56
N ASP A 130 -6.32 14.44 4.20
CA ASP A 130 -7.07 13.19 4.08
C ASP A 130 -7.80 12.89 5.40
N ALA A 131 -8.98 12.29 5.29
CA ALA A 131 -9.72 11.83 6.45
C ALA A 131 -9.18 10.48 6.92
N ILE A 132 -9.43 10.12 8.18
CA ILE A 132 -9.14 8.78 8.70
C ILE A 132 -10.46 8.18 9.21
N PRO A 133 -11.23 7.49 8.35
CA PRO A 133 -12.49 6.92 8.75
C PRO A 133 -12.32 5.87 9.85
N ILE A 134 -13.21 5.93 10.83
CA ILE A 134 -13.37 4.88 11.82
C ILE A 134 -14.38 3.87 11.28
N ILE A 135 -13.96 2.61 11.17
CA ILE A 135 -14.78 1.53 10.67
C ILE A 135 -15.14 0.55 11.77
N VAL A 136 -16.35 0.01 11.70
CA VAL A 136 -16.81 -1.09 12.54
C VAL A 136 -17.44 -2.16 11.68
N HIS A 137 -17.63 -3.34 12.25
CA HIS A 137 -18.44 -4.37 11.64
C HIS A 137 -19.86 -3.88 11.32
N LYS A 138 -20.41 -4.30 10.18
CA LYS A 138 -21.71 -3.83 9.66
C LYS A 138 -22.88 -4.01 10.65
N SER A 139 -22.86 -5.08 11.44
CA SER A 139 -23.91 -5.35 12.45
C SER A 139 -23.71 -4.66 13.81
N ASN A 140 -22.59 -3.95 14.02
CA ASN A 140 -22.37 -3.19 15.24
C ASN A 140 -23.38 -2.01 15.30
N PRO A 141 -24.11 -1.80 16.41
CA PRO A 141 -25.16 -0.79 16.47
C PRO A 141 -24.66 0.64 16.62
N ILE A 142 -23.37 0.84 16.92
CA ILE A 142 -22.79 2.18 17.08
C ILE A 142 -22.82 2.92 15.75
N GLU A 143 -23.35 4.15 15.76
CA GLU A 143 -23.41 5.04 14.60
C GLU A 143 -22.53 6.29 14.78
N ASN A 144 -22.17 6.60 16.02
CA ASN A 144 -21.38 7.77 16.36
C ASN A 144 -20.56 7.51 17.62
N LEU A 145 -19.32 7.98 17.65
CA LEU A 145 -18.49 8.08 18.85
C LEU A 145 -17.95 9.50 18.98
N THR A 146 -17.62 9.92 20.19
CA THR A 146 -16.82 11.13 20.38
C THR A 146 -15.35 10.85 20.11
N SER A 147 -14.57 11.87 19.73
CA SER A 147 -13.11 11.74 19.60
C SER A 147 -12.46 11.18 20.88
N GLU A 148 -12.95 11.58 22.06
CA GLU A 148 -12.45 11.09 23.33
C GLU A 148 -12.74 9.59 23.55
N GLN A 149 -13.93 9.12 23.16
CA GLN A 149 -14.27 7.70 23.20
C GLN A 149 -13.39 6.90 22.26
N VAL A 150 -13.13 7.37 21.04
CA VAL A 150 -12.22 6.72 20.10
C VAL A 150 -10.82 6.59 20.71
N ARG A 151 -10.25 7.67 21.27
CA ARG A 151 -8.94 7.60 21.96
C ARG A 151 -8.96 6.64 23.15
N SER A 152 -10.03 6.65 23.94
CA SER A 152 -10.19 5.79 25.10
C SER A 152 -10.30 4.31 24.72
N ILE A 153 -10.90 4.00 23.58
CA ILE A 153 -10.93 2.65 23.00
C ILE A 153 -9.52 2.23 22.55
N TRP A 154 -8.81 3.08 21.80
CA TRP A 154 -7.47 2.75 21.30
C TRP A 154 -6.43 2.61 22.42
N THR A 155 -6.61 3.30 23.53
CA THR A 155 -5.75 3.19 24.73
C THR A 155 -6.21 2.10 25.70
N GLY A 156 -7.40 1.54 25.52
CA GLY A 156 -7.96 0.50 26.37
C GLY A 156 -8.54 1.03 27.69
N LYS A 157 -8.82 2.34 27.80
CA LYS A 157 -9.63 2.90 28.90
C LYS A 157 -11.09 2.46 28.79
N ILE A 158 -11.60 2.37 27.57
CA ILE A 158 -12.88 1.74 27.24
C ILE A 158 -12.58 0.39 26.58
N GLN A 159 -13.15 -0.68 27.11
CA GLN A 159 -12.85 -2.05 26.65
C GLN A 159 -14.09 -2.86 26.27
N ASN A 160 -15.28 -2.33 26.54
CA ASN A 160 -16.55 -2.96 26.22
C ASN A 160 -17.51 -1.98 25.53
N TRP A 161 -18.18 -2.44 24.50
CA TRP A 161 -19.11 -1.62 23.71
C TRP A 161 -20.28 -1.06 24.53
N LYS A 162 -20.69 -1.71 25.62
CA LYS A 162 -21.76 -1.20 26.49
C LYS A 162 -21.43 0.13 27.15
N GLU A 163 -20.15 0.42 27.36
CA GLU A 163 -19.67 1.68 27.94
C GLU A 163 -19.93 2.88 27.03
N VAL A 164 -20.22 2.63 25.75
CA VAL A 164 -20.55 3.64 24.74
C VAL A 164 -21.93 3.40 24.10
N GLY A 165 -22.80 2.66 24.79
CA GLY A 165 -24.19 2.42 24.34
C GLY A 165 -24.37 1.28 23.34
N GLY A 166 -23.35 0.44 23.14
CA GLY A 166 -23.42 -0.76 22.30
C GLY A 166 -23.84 -2.02 23.07
N ARG A 167 -23.62 -3.18 22.44
CA ARG A 167 -23.88 -4.49 23.07
C ARG A 167 -22.88 -4.77 24.20
N ASP A 168 -23.24 -5.60 25.17
CA ASP A 168 -22.29 -6.11 26.16
C ASP A 168 -21.34 -7.12 25.51
N GLN A 169 -20.27 -6.61 24.90
CA GLN A 169 -19.27 -7.39 24.20
C GLN A 169 -17.91 -6.65 24.27
N PRO A 170 -16.78 -7.36 24.37
CA PRO A 170 -15.45 -6.72 24.37
C PRO A 170 -15.20 -5.96 23.06
N ILE A 171 -14.33 -4.95 23.10
CA ILE A 171 -13.89 -4.20 21.92
C ILE A 171 -12.55 -4.74 21.45
N ILE A 172 -12.48 -5.15 20.18
CA ILE A 172 -11.24 -5.57 19.52
C ILE A 172 -10.78 -4.45 18.59
N VAL A 173 -9.65 -3.81 18.90
CA VAL A 173 -9.08 -2.79 18.02
C VAL A 173 -8.27 -3.49 16.94
N VAL A 174 -8.60 -3.27 15.68
CA VAL A 174 -7.76 -3.63 14.54
C VAL A 174 -7.03 -2.37 14.12
N PHE A 175 -5.71 -2.43 13.93
CA PHE A 175 -4.96 -1.24 13.55
C PHE A 175 -3.76 -1.56 12.67
N ARG A 176 -3.64 -0.90 11.52
CA ARG A 176 -2.43 -0.90 10.69
C ARG A 176 -1.44 0.16 11.18
N ASN A 177 -0.68 -0.19 12.21
CA ASN A 177 0.39 0.64 12.75
C ASN A 177 1.58 0.75 11.77
N HIS A 178 1.50 1.72 10.85
CA HIS A 178 2.48 1.95 9.80
C HIS A 178 3.38 3.15 10.13
N CYS A 179 4.37 3.41 9.27
CA CYS A 179 5.32 4.52 9.49
C CYS A 179 5.86 4.57 10.93
N LYS A 180 6.25 3.40 11.47
CA LYS A 180 6.68 3.26 12.88
C LYS A 180 7.91 4.11 13.21
N ASP A 181 8.74 4.39 12.20
CA ASP A 181 9.94 5.21 12.34
C ASP A 181 9.68 6.72 12.17
N ARG A 182 8.42 7.14 12.10
CA ARG A 182 7.98 8.54 11.99
C ARG A 182 6.87 8.82 12.98
N GLU A 183 6.51 10.08 13.15
CA GLU A 183 5.36 10.49 13.95
C GLU A 183 4.08 10.36 13.09
N GLU A 184 3.52 9.15 13.03
CA GLU A 184 2.24 8.91 12.35
C GLU A 184 1.12 9.66 13.09
N GLU A 185 0.44 10.56 12.38
CA GLU A 185 -0.57 11.46 12.95
C GLU A 185 -1.65 10.71 13.73
N PHE A 186 -2.22 9.64 13.16
CA PHE A 186 -3.26 8.86 13.84
C PHE A 186 -2.78 8.26 15.16
N ARG A 187 -1.56 7.70 15.19
CA ARG A 187 -0.96 7.17 16.42
C ARG A 187 -0.77 8.28 17.45
N THR A 188 -0.26 9.44 17.02
CA THR A 188 -0.08 10.61 17.89
C THR A 188 -1.41 11.11 18.45
N MET A 189 -2.47 11.18 17.63
CA MET A 189 -3.82 11.58 18.03
C MET A 189 -4.43 10.60 19.04
N MET A 190 -4.30 9.29 18.79
CA MET A 190 -4.88 8.26 19.67
C MET A 190 -4.17 8.17 21.01
N LEU A 191 -2.85 8.35 21.02
CA LEU A 191 -2.03 8.29 22.21
C LEU A 191 -1.82 9.67 22.86
N ALA A 192 -2.39 10.76 22.33
CA ALA A 192 -2.16 12.12 22.82
C ALA A 192 -0.65 12.43 23.05
N GLY A 193 0.22 11.96 22.16
CA GLY A 193 1.67 12.13 22.27
C GLY A 193 2.39 11.18 23.25
N GLY A 194 1.73 10.21 23.88
CA GLY A 194 2.39 9.24 24.76
C GLY A 194 1.55 8.06 25.27
N GLY A 195 2.19 7.02 25.79
CA GLY A 195 1.50 5.83 26.32
C GLY A 195 1.47 4.65 25.36
N LYS A 196 0.52 3.73 25.55
CA LYS A 196 0.44 2.45 24.84
C LYS A 196 -0.98 2.23 24.33
N PHE A 197 -1.07 1.54 23.20
CA PHE A 197 -2.34 1.02 22.74
C PHE A 197 -2.89 -0.05 23.69
N THR A 198 -4.19 -0.28 23.61
CA THR A 198 -4.88 -1.38 24.28
C THR A 198 -4.19 -2.71 24.04
N GLN A 199 -4.24 -3.61 25.03
CA GLN A 199 -3.76 -4.98 24.89
C GLN A 199 -4.63 -5.79 23.91
N ASN A 200 -5.89 -5.40 23.70
CA ASN A 200 -6.79 -6.04 22.73
C ASN A 200 -6.67 -5.42 21.34
N LEU A 201 -5.44 -5.12 20.91
CA LEU A 201 -5.11 -4.62 19.58
C LEU A 201 -4.61 -5.76 18.69
N PHE A 202 -5.28 -5.94 17.57
CA PHE A 202 -4.95 -6.93 16.55
C PHE A 202 -4.30 -6.25 15.34
N PRO A 203 -3.00 -6.45 15.09
CA PRO A 203 -2.24 -5.66 14.12
C PRO A 203 -2.53 -6.06 12.68
N ALA A 204 -2.82 -5.11 11.80
CA ALA A 204 -2.95 -5.33 10.35
C ALA A 204 -1.70 -4.84 9.58
N LYS A 205 -1.44 -5.39 8.39
CA LYS A 205 -0.32 -4.98 7.53
C LYS A 205 -0.77 -4.12 6.35
N THR A 206 -1.98 -4.37 5.83
CA THR A 206 -2.57 -3.63 4.70
C THR A 206 -3.95 -3.09 5.07
N VAL A 207 -4.43 -2.11 4.30
CA VAL A 207 -5.79 -1.55 4.49
C VAL A 207 -6.85 -2.63 4.22
N GLY A 208 -6.65 -3.47 3.20
CA GLY A 208 -7.54 -4.61 2.92
C GLY A 208 -7.59 -5.61 4.08
N GLU A 209 -6.43 -5.92 4.68
CA GLU A 209 -6.37 -6.81 5.85
C GLU A 209 -7.07 -6.21 7.07
N GLU A 210 -6.96 -4.90 7.28
CA GLU A 210 -7.67 -4.19 8.35
C GLU A 210 -9.19 -4.27 8.18
N MET A 211 -9.70 -3.97 6.97
CA MET A 211 -11.12 -4.10 6.66
C MET A 211 -11.61 -5.54 6.81
N ASP A 212 -10.87 -6.52 6.27
CA ASP A 212 -11.23 -7.93 6.36
C ASP A 212 -11.28 -8.39 7.82
N ARG A 213 -10.34 -7.98 8.67
CA ARG A 213 -10.35 -8.33 10.10
C ARG A 213 -11.51 -7.67 10.84
N VAL A 214 -11.81 -6.40 10.58
CA VAL A 214 -12.99 -5.72 11.16
C VAL A 214 -14.28 -6.40 10.73
N SER A 215 -14.38 -6.86 9.49
CA SER A 215 -15.57 -7.55 8.96
C SER A 215 -15.84 -8.94 9.54
N ARG A 216 -14.89 -9.53 10.28
CA ARG A 216 -15.03 -10.88 10.85
C ARG A 216 -15.70 -10.91 12.23
N SER A 217 -15.87 -9.77 12.90
CA SER A 217 -16.40 -9.76 14.26
C SER A 217 -17.17 -8.50 14.59
N SER A 218 -18.38 -8.63 15.15
CA SER A 218 -19.17 -7.48 15.64
C SER A 218 -18.50 -6.68 16.75
N ALA A 219 -17.48 -7.27 17.40
CA ALA A 219 -16.66 -6.65 18.43
C ALA A 219 -15.56 -5.73 17.88
N SER A 220 -15.27 -5.79 16.58
CA SER A 220 -14.12 -5.10 15.99
C SER A 220 -14.40 -3.65 15.58
N ILE A 221 -13.37 -2.82 15.79
CA ILE A 221 -13.26 -1.43 15.33
C ILE A 221 -11.88 -1.25 14.71
N GLY A 222 -11.74 -0.44 13.67
CA GLY A 222 -10.45 -0.10 13.08
C GLY A 222 -10.45 1.29 12.45
N SER A 223 -9.31 1.67 11.87
CA SER A 223 -9.16 2.96 11.18
C SER A 223 -8.49 2.76 9.83
N ILE A 224 -9.00 3.43 8.81
CA ILE A 224 -8.45 3.31 7.46
C ILE A 224 -8.04 4.68 6.93
N VAL A 225 -7.22 4.69 5.89
CA VAL A 225 -6.89 5.91 5.16
C VAL A 225 -8.09 6.32 4.31
N GLY A 226 -8.46 7.60 4.30
CA GLY A 226 -9.68 8.10 3.62
C GLY A 226 -9.62 7.93 2.10
N SER A 227 -8.42 7.98 1.52
CA SER A 227 -8.21 7.64 0.11
C SER A 227 -8.41 6.16 -0.24
N ALA A 228 -8.62 5.28 0.75
CA ALA A 228 -8.87 3.87 0.48
C ALA A 228 -10.28 3.66 -0.07
N ILE A 229 -10.39 2.77 -1.06
CA ILE A 229 -11.69 2.25 -1.48
C ILE A 229 -12.23 1.40 -0.32
N VAL A 230 -13.25 1.92 0.34
CA VAL A 230 -13.92 1.23 1.46
C VAL A 230 -14.97 0.29 0.89
N ASP A 231 -14.82 -1.01 1.15
CA ASP A 231 -15.85 -1.98 0.81
C ASP A 231 -16.98 -1.92 1.85
N MET A 232 -17.95 -1.04 1.60
CA MET A 232 -19.13 -0.84 2.44
C MET A 232 -20.07 -2.07 2.50
N THR A 233 -19.79 -3.11 1.70
CA THR A 233 -20.50 -4.40 1.85
C THR A 233 -20.02 -5.16 3.08
N LYS A 234 -18.74 -5.00 3.47
CA LYS A 234 -18.07 -5.71 4.57
C LYS A 234 -18.07 -4.95 5.89
N VAL A 235 -17.88 -3.63 5.85
CA VAL A 235 -17.77 -2.76 7.03
C VAL A 235 -18.69 -1.55 6.89
N LYS A 236 -18.91 -0.83 7.98
CA LYS A 236 -19.53 0.49 7.94
C LYS A 236 -18.60 1.52 8.58
N ILE A 237 -18.62 2.73 8.03
CA ILE A 237 -17.99 3.91 8.63
C ILE A 237 -18.96 4.47 9.66
N ILE A 238 -18.46 4.82 10.84
CA ILE A 238 -19.24 5.53 11.86
C ILE A 238 -18.82 6.99 11.91
N ARG A 239 -19.73 7.83 12.40
CA ARG A 239 -19.43 9.23 12.63
C ARG A 239 -18.52 9.40 13.83
N VAL A 240 -17.71 10.45 13.78
CA VAL A 240 -16.93 10.90 14.93
C VAL A 240 -17.28 12.34 15.22
N ASP A 241 -17.70 12.62 16.45
CA ASP A 241 -18.23 13.93 16.86
C ASP A 241 -19.40 14.41 15.97
N GLY A 242 -20.18 13.47 15.42
CA GLY A 242 -21.35 13.76 14.60
C GLY A 242 -21.07 14.01 13.12
N VAL A 243 -19.79 14.01 12.69
CA VAL A 243 -19.34 14.16 11.29
C VAL A 243 -19.08 12.82 10.65
#